data_AF-A0A420CVN2-F1
#
_entry.id   AF-A0A420CVN2-F1
#
_cell.length_a   1.000
_cell.length_b   1.000
_cell.length_c   1.000
_cell.angle_alpha   90.00
_cell.angle_beta   90.00
_cell.angle_gamma   90.00
#
_symmetry.space_group_name_H-M   'P 1'
#
loop_
_entity.id
_entity.type
_entity.pdbx_description
1 polymer ?
#
loop_
_entity_poly.entity_id
_entity_poly.type
_entity_poly.pdbx_seq_one_letter_code
_entity_poly.pdbx_strand_id
1 'polypeptide(L)'
;MTTENIFEAIRKWKHLIDSYKNGIDTNGAEILNYLNQGTHFSVSGEDIALWEKNFGTDDFKMIHAYVGIHEGRLKFFLIDSKSDKDAHFNTILVKDFLVEFSESKIESSNDIVIDVPPITAESAINRNFRWNMFGTSWLQAQKTDDIFQLISIPFSDYENIGITGGQACTSFFGLTDDLEKKDPDFPYHIEIITVKSLAINHMSETAENYSTPRPPFTIIDTLNDYQLLKQSTSVFV
;
A
#
# COMPACT_ATOMS: atom_id res chain seq x y z
N MET A 1 -7.04 1.22 18.53
CA MET A 1 -6.47 2.55 18.23
C MET A 1 -7.62 3.54 18.06
N THR A 2 -7.50 4.78 18.55
CA THR A 2 -8.54 5.82 18.34
C THR A 2 -8.33 6.53 17.00
N THR A 3 -9.37 7.19 16.48
CA THR A 3 -9.26 8.01 15.27
C THR A 3 -8.21 9.13 15.43
N GLU A 4 -8.14 9.76 16.60
CA GLU A 4 -7.12 10.79 16.86
C GLU A 4 -5.69 10.24 16.76
N ASN A 5 -5.45 9.04 17.31
CA ASN A 5 -4.14 8.38 17.20
C ASN A 5 -3.77 8.08 15.73
N ILE A 6 -4.76 7.79 14.88
CA ILE A 6 -4.56 7.59 13.43
C ILE A 6 -4.21 8.92 12.76
N PHE A 7 -4.94 9.99 13.08
CA PHE A 7 -4.64 11.33 12.55
C PHE A 7 -3.22 11.78 12.91
N GLU A 8 -2.83 11.62 14.18
CA GLU A 8 -1.47 11.91 14.62
C GLU A 8 -0.43 11.06 13.88
N ALA A 9 -0.70 9.77 13.64
CA ALA A 9 0.23 8.89 12.97
C ALA A 9 0.47 9.30 11.51
N ILE A 10 -0.60 9.62 10.77
CA ILE A 10 -0.52 10.12 9.39
C ILE A 10 0.22 11.47 9.36
N ARG A 11 -0.09 12.35 10.30
CA ARG A 11 0.57 13.67 10.42
C ARG A 11 2.07 13.54 10.68
N LYS A 12 2.49 12.59 11.53
CA LYS A 12 3.92 12.31 11.79
C LYS A 12 4.65 11.88 10.53
N TRP A 13 4.06 10.99 9.74
CA TRP A 13 4.63 10.57 8.46
C TRP A 13 4.75 11.74 7.47
N LYS A 14 3.69 12.53 7.34
CA LYS A 14 3.71 13.75 6.52
C LYS A 14 4.82 14.72 6.95
N HIS A 15 4.92 15.04 8.25
CA HIS A 15 5.94 15.97 8.74
C HIS A 15 7.36 15.46 8.48
N LEU A 16 7.59 14.16 8.59
CA LEU A 16 8.88 13.55 8.28
C LEU A 16 9.25 13.75 6.81
N ILE A 17 8.31 13.47 5.90
CA ILE A 17 8.45 13.70 4.44
C ILE A 17 8.70 15.18 4.14
N ASP A 18 7.86 16.07 4.66
CA ASP A 18 7.96 17.51 4.40
C ASP A 18 9.31 18.05 4.87
N SER A 19 9.78 17.60 6.04
CA SER A 19 11.08 18.00 6.59
C SER A 19 12.25 17.52 5.72
N TYR A 20 12.18 16.29 5.20
CA TYR A 20 13.19 15.78 4.26
C TYR A 20 13.20 16.58 2.95
N LYS A 21 12.03 16.86 2.36
CA LYS A 21 11.90 17.67 1.14
C LYS A 21 12.39 19.12 1.33
N ASN A 22 12.29 19.65 2.55
CA ASN A 22 12.81 20.98 2.92
C ASN A 22 14.33 20.99 3.23
N GLY A 23 15.07 19.92 2.94
CA GLY A 23 16.53 19.89 2.99
C GLY A 23 17.13 19.36 4.29
N ILE A 24 16.33 18.77 5.19
CA ILE A 24 16.85 18.05 6.36
C ILE A 24 17.19 16.61 5.95
N ASP A 25 18.36 16.46 5.31
CA ASP A 25 18.79 15.20 4.68
C ASP A 25 18.87 14.01 5.65
N THR A 26 19.11 14.26 6.94
CA THR A 26 19.15 13.22 7.98
C THR A 26 17.81 12.47 8.12
N ASN A 27 16.69 13.12 7.78
CA ASN A 27 15.36 12.51 7.85
C ASN A 27 15.15 11.48 6.74
N GLY A 28 15.96 11.50 5.67
CA GLY A 28 15.90 10.47 4.64
C GLY A 28 16.27 9.09 5.19
N ALA A 29 17.24 9.02 6.11
CA ALA A 29 17.59 7.76 6.78
C ALA A 29 16.43 7.25 7.66
N GLU A 30 15.70 8.15 8.31
CA GLU A 30 14.54 7.78 9.14
C GLU A 30 13.36 7.30 8.27
N ILE A 31 13.10 7.95 7.12
CA ILE A 31 12.11 7.49 6.13
C ILE A 31 12.45 6.07 5.68
N LEU A 32 13.70 5.81 5.26
CA LEU A 32 14.13 4.46 4.84
C LEU A 32 14.04 3.47 5.99
N ASN A 33 14.38 3.87 7.22
CA ASN A 33 14.28 2.99 8.37
C ASN A 33 12.83 2.51 8.53
N TYR A 34 11.84 3.40 8.50
CA TYR A 34 10.43 3.02 8.56
C TYR A 34 9.99 2.15 7.38
N LEU A 35 10.34 2.52 6.15
CA LEU A 35 10.00 1.77 4.94
C LEU A 35 10.67 0.39 4.86
N ASN A 36 11.67 0.11 5.70
CA ASN A 36 12.38 -1.17 5.80
C ASN A 36 12.10 -1.91 7.12
N GLN A 37 11.16 -1.45 7.96
CA GLN A 37 10.80 -2.13 9.21
C GLN A 37 10.11 -3.48 8.99
N GLY A 38 9.53 -3.69 7.81
CA GLY A 38 8.83 -4.89 7.41
C GLY A 38 9.06 -5.17 5.94
N THR A 39 8.47 -6.25 5.46
CA THR A 39 8.50 -6.67 4.05
C THR A 39 7.13 -6.59 3.41
N HIS A 40 6.06 -6.77 4.18
CA HIS A 40 4.69 -6.80 3.68
C HIS A 40 3.66 -6.41 4.76
N PHE A 41 2.43 -6.15 4.35
CA PHE A 41 1.24 -6.23 5.21
C PHE A 41 0.24 -7.21 4.62
N SER A 42 -0.69 -7.71 5.43
CA SER A 42 -1.67 -8.72 5.00
C SER A 42 -3.10 -8.21 5.04
N VAL A 43 -3.88 -8.63 4.05
CA VAL A 43 -5.34 -8.39 3.95
C VAL A 43 -6.03 -9.74 3.91
N SER A 44 -6.99 -9.94 4.82
CA SER A 44 -7.76 -11.18 4.95
C SER A 44 -9.05 -11.14 4.14
N GLY A 45 -9.64 -12.32 3.90
CA GLY A 45 -10.97 -12.42 3.30
C GLY A 45 -12.06 -11.74 4.13
N GLU A 46 -11.91 -11.70 5.45
CA GLU A 46 -12.81 -10.97 6.35
C GLU A 46 -12.73 -9.45 6.15
N ASP A 47 -11.53 -8.91 5.93
CA ASP A 47 -11.34 -7.50 5.60
C ASP A 47 -12.02 -7.14 4.27
N ILE A 48 -11.85 -8.01 3.26
CA ILE A 48 -12.44 -7.82 1.93
C ILE A 48 -13.96 -7.86 2.00
N ALA A 49 -14.53 -8.81 2.73
CA ALA A 49 -15.98 -8.91 2.94
C ALA A 49 -16.56 -7.68 3.68
N LEU A 50 -15.80 -7.10 4.62
CA LEU A 50 -16.19 -5.85 5.28
C LEU A 50 -16.30 -4.70 4.27
N TRP A 51 -15.28 -4.52 3.41
CA TRP A 51 -15.29 -3.47 2.40
C TRP A 51 -16.40 -3.68 1.37
N GLU A 52 -16.59 -4.91 0.89
CA GLU A 52 -17.68 -5.26 -0.04
C GLU A 52 -19.05 -4.85 0.51
N LYS A 53 -19.29 -5.12 1.79
CA LYS A 53 -20.51 -4.70 2.49
C LYS A 53 -20.63 -3.18 2.59
N ASN A 54 -19.54 -2.46 2.85
CA ASN A 54 -19.56 -1.00 3.00
C ASN A 54 -19.88 -0.32 1.67
N PHE A 55 -19.27 -0.74 0.56
CA PHE A 55 -19.52 -0.20 -0.78
C PHE A 55 -21.00 -0.23 -1.14
N GLY A 56 -21.69 -1.34 -0.90
CA GLY A 56 -23.09 -1.50 -1.28
C GLY A 56 -23.25 -1.39 -2.80
N THR A 57 -23.98 -0.38 -3.29
CA THR A 57 -24.21 -0.14 -4.72
C THR A 57 -23.31 0.94 -5.31
N ASP A 58 -22.18 1.26 -4.67
CA ASP A 58 -21.24 2.25 -5.20
C ASP A 58 -20.50 1.69 -6.44
N ASP A 59 -20.45 2.50 -7.49
CA ASP A 59 -19.79 2.16 -8.76
C ASP A 59 -18.27 2.39 -8.69
N PHE A 60 -17.80 3.24 -7.76
CA PHE A 60 -16.38 3.56 -7.61
C PHE A 60 -15.79 2.95 -6.33
N LYS A 61 -15.30 1.73 -6.46
CA LYS A 61 -14.77 0.94 -5.34
C LYS A 61 -13.25 0.99 -5.29
N MET A 62 -12.70 1.74 -4.33
CA MET A 62 -11.27 1.80 -4.06
C MET A 62 -11.00 1.52 -2.58
N ILE A 63 -9.82 1.01 -2.26
CA ILE A 63 -9.28 0.93 -0.91
C ILE A 63 -8.19 1.99 -0.79
N HIS A 64 -8.34 2.89 0.17
CA HIS A 64 -7.37 3.92 0.49
C HIS A 64 -6.44 3.40 1.59
N ALA A 65 -5.18 3.17 1.27
CA ALA A 65 -4.15 2.76 2.22
C ALA A 65 -3.29 3.97 2.60
N TYR A 66 -3.58 4.55 3.76
CA TYR A 66 -2.81 5.66 4.33
C TYR A 66 -1.61 5.18 5.11
N VAL A 67 -0.52 5.92 5.04
CA VAL A 67 0.73 5.59 5.73
C VAL A 67 0.89 6.51 6.94
N GLY A 68 1.28 5.93 8.07
CA GLY A 68 1.57 6.72 9.27
C GLY A 68 2.55 6.04 10.23
N ILE A 69 3.07 6.85 11.16
CA ILE A 69 4.00 6.42 12.20
C ILE A 69 3.28 6.41 13.54
N HIS A 70 3.10 5.23 14.12
CA HIS A 70 2.50 5.07 15.45
C HIS A 70 3.38 4.19 16.34
N GLU A 71 3.67 4.65 17.55
CA GLU A 71 4.52 3.92 18.51
C GLU A 71 5.87 3.46 17.92
N GLY A 72 6.48 4.32 17.08
CA GLY A 72 7.77 4.03 16.45
C GLY A 72 7.71 2.98 15.33
N ARG A 73 6.50 2.63 14.86
CA ARG A 73 6.30 1.68 13.77
C ARG A 73 5.57 2.31 12.59
N LEU A 74 5.98 1.92 11.38
CA LEU A 74 5.22 2.16 10.17
C LEU A 74 3.94 1.32 10.20
N LYS A 75 2.80 1.96 9.96
CA LYS A 75 1.50 1.30 9.86
C LYS A 75 0.77 1.76 8.60
N PHE A 76 -0.08 0.87 8.10
CA PHE A 76 -1.02 1.16 7.03
C PHE A 76 -2.43 1.23 7.61
N PHE A 77 -3.17 2.29 7.28
CA PHE A 77 -4.55 2.49 7.67
C PHE A 77 -5.41 2.35 6.42
N LEU A 78 -6.09 1.22 6.30
CA LEU A 78 -6.89 0.88 5.12
C LEU A 78 -8.35 1.20 5.38
N ILE A 79 -8.99 1.88 4.43
CA ILE A 79 -10.42 2.23 4.47
C ILE A 79 -11.00 2.18 3.06
N ASP A 80 -12.23 1.71 2.92
CA ASP A 80 -12.93 1.77 1.63
C ASP A 80 -13.28 3.22 1.25
N SER A 81 -13.25 3.53 -0.05
CA SER A 81 -13.43 4.88 -0.58
C SER A 81 -14.73 5.54 -0.14
N LYS A 82 -15.80 4.76 0.02
CA LYS A 82 -17.09 5.24 0.50
C LYS A 82 -17.04 5.66 1.96
N SER A 83 -16.55 4.80 2.84
CA SER A 83 -16.38 5.12 4.26
C SER A 83 -15.43 6.30 4.47
N ASP A 84 -14.37 6.41 3.67
CA ASP A 84 -13.46 7.55 3.74
C ASP A 84 -14.16 8.85 3.34
N LYS A 85 -14.86 8.85 2.20
CA LYS A 85 -15.65 9.99 1.74
C LYS A 85 -16.68 10.46 2.76
N ASP A 86 -17.33 9.52 3.45
CA ASP A 86 -18.34 9.79 4.49
C ASP A 86 -17.72 10.09 5.88
N ALA A 87 -16.39 10.10 6.00
CA ALA A 87 -15.65 10.24 7.25
C ALA A 87 -16.03 9.20 8.33
N HIS A 88 -16.42 8.00 7.90
CA HIS A 88 -16.83 6.89 8.77
C HIS A 88 -15.63 6.08 9.27
N PHE A 89 -14.74 6.73 10.02
CA PHE A 89 -13.41 6.19 10.38
C PHE A 89 -13.41 5.00 11.36
N ASN A 90 -14.57 4.52 11.82
CA ASN A 90 -14.61 3.33 12.67
C ASN A 90 -14.40 2.02 11.86
N THR A 91 -14.44 2.09 10.52
CA THR A 91 -14.20 0.97 9.61
C THR A 91 -12.72 0.81 9.23
N ILE A 92 -11.85 1.71 9.71
CA ILE A 92 -10.41 1.67 9.40
C ILE A 92 -9.81 0.37 9.94
N LEU A 93 -9.13 -0.34 9.03
CA LEU A 93 -8.32 -1.49 9.36
C LEU A 93 -6.86 -1.07 9.49
N VAL A 94 -6.29 -1.31 10.68
CA VAL A 94 -4.88 -1.00 10.96
C VAL A 94 -4.04 -2.23 10.64
N LYS A 95 -3.08 -2.08 9.72
CA LYS A 95 -2.15 -3.14 9.32
C LYS A 95 -0.73 -2.81 9.73
N ASP A 96 -0.08 -3.77 10.35
CA ASP A 96 1.35 -3.71 10.65
C ASP A 96 2.17 -4.06 9.42
N PHE A 97 3.34 -3.44 9.31
CA PHE A 97 4.34 -3.83 8.32
C PHE A 97 5.24 -4.92 8.93
N LEU A 98 5.01 -6.15 8.52
CA LEU A 98 5.53 -7.37 9.14
C LEU A 98 6.82 -7.84 8.48
N VAL A 99 7.75 -8.37 9.27
CA VAL A 99 8.97 -9.05 8.77
C VAL A 99 8.69 -10.51 8.45
N GLU A 100 7.93 -11.19 9.33
CA GLU A 100 7.65 -12.63 9.27
C GLU A 100 6.24 -12.87 8.72
N PHE A 101 6.08 -13.94 7.94
CA PHE A 101 4.77 -14.45 7.55
C PHE A 101 4.20 -15.25 8.72
N SER A 102 2.95 -14.99 9.11
CA SER A 102 2.26 -15.85 10.07
C SER A 102 2.05 -17.24 9.44
N GLU A 103 2.63 -18.28 10.03
CA GLU A 103 2.57 -19.69 9.58
C GLU A 103 1.15 -20.30 9.55
N SER A 104 0.10 -19.51 9.76
CA SER A 104 -1.29 -19.98 9.67
C SER A 104 -1.63 -20.35 8.22
N LYS A 105 -1.39 -21.63 7.90
CA LYS A 105 -1.86 -22.39 6.73
C LYS A 105 -2.32 -21.52 5.57
N ILE A 106 -1.35 -21.11 4.76
CA ILE A 106 -1.65 -20.60 3.43
C ILE A 106 -2.17 -21.78 2.61
N GLU A 107 -3.49 -21.95 2.57
CA GLU A 107 -4.13 -22.93 1.71
C GLU A 107 -3.91 -22.51 0.26
N SER A 108 -3.00 -23.20 -0.43
CA SER A 108 -2.80 -23.05 -1.86
C SER A 108 -4.08 -23.47 -2.59
N SER A 109 -4.83 -22.53 -3.15
CA SER A 109 -5.94 -22.83 -4.06
C SER A 109 -5.44 -22.81 -5.50
N ASN A 110 -5.66 -23.89 -6.24
CA ASN A 110 -5.32 -24.01 -7.67
C ASN A 110 -6.51 -23.65 -8.58
N ASP A 111 -7.20 -22.53 -8.36
CA ASP A 111 -8.29 -22.10 -9.23
C ASP A 111 -7.99 -20.73 -9.84
N ILE A 112 -7.77 -20.74 -11.16
CA ILE A 112 -7.53 -19.58 -12.04
C ILE A 112 -8.81 -19.30 -12.83
N VAL A 113 -9.27 -18.03 -12.88
CA VAL A 113 -9.71 -17.30 -14.10
C VAL A 113 -9.70 -15.78 -13.80
N ILE A 114 -9.18 -14.92 -14.70
CA ILE A 114 -9.79 -13.66 -15.22
C ILE A 114 -8.78 -12.77 -16.02
N ASP A 115 -9.39 -11.96 -16.89
CA ASP A 115 -9.07 -11.30 -18.18
C ASP A 115 -8.11 -10.08 -18.20
N VAL A 116 -7.20 -9.92 -17.23
CA VAL A 116 -6.15 -8.84 -17.25
C VAL A 116 -4.79 -9.51 -17.07
N PRO A 117 -3.76 -9.25 -17.90
CA PRO A 117 -2.57 -10.09 -17.89
C PRO A 117 -1.84 -9.94 -16.54
N PRO A 118 -1.77 -11.01 -15.74
CA PRO A 118 -1.08 -10.93 -14.47
C PRO A 118 0.45 -10.83 -14.70
N ILE A 119 1.18 -10.10 -13.85
CA ILE A 119 2.64 -10.26 -13.72
C ILE A 119 2.95 -11.61 -13.08
N THR A 120 4.04 -12.24 -13.49
CA THR A 120 4.48 -13.52 -12.95
C THR A 120 5.05 -13.36 -11.53
N ALA A 121 5.12 -14.48 -10.77
CA ALA A 121 5.80 -14.54 -9.48
C ALA A 121 7.24 -14.00 -9.56
N GLU A 122 7.95 -14.41 -10.62
CA GLU A 122 9.29 -13.95 -10.92
C GLU A 122 9.34 -12.42 -11.12
N SER A 123 8.37 -11.85 -11.84
CA SER A 123 8.29 -10.40 -12.01
C SER A 123 8.07 -9.68 -10.69
N ALA A 124 7.13 -10.18 -9.86
CA ALA A 124 6.83 -9.62 -8.55
C ALA A 124 8.04 -9.67 -7.61
N ILE A 125 8.75 -10.80 -7.57
CA ILE A 125 9.99 -10.99 -6.80
C ILE A 125 11.08 -10.05 -7.32
N ASN A 126 11.27 -9.95 -8.64
CA ASN A 126 12.29 -9.08 -9.22
C ASN A 126 12.03 -7.60 -8.88
N ARG A 127 10.77 -7.18 -8.85
CA ARG A 127 10.38 -5.81 -8.45
C ARG A 127 10.63 -5.56 -6.96
N ASN A 128 10.31 -6.51 -6.09
CA ASN A 128 10.65 -6.41 -4.66
C ASN A 128 12.18 -6.41 -4.44
N PHE A 129 12.91 -7.25 -5.16
CA PHE A 129 14.37 -7.27 -5.10
C PHE A 129 14.97 -5.93 -5.54
N ARG A 130 14.42 -5.32 -6.61
CA ARG A 130 14.80 -3.96 -7.02
C ARG A 130 14.50 -2.94 -5.92
N TRP A 131 13.36 -3.01 -5.24
CA TRP A 131 13.09 -2.16 -4.07
C TRP A 131 14.17 -2.30 -3.00
N ASN A 132 14.51 -3.53 -2.61
CA ASN A 132 15.54 -3.79 -1.60
C ASN A 132 16.93 -3.28 -2.03
N MET A 133 17.24 -3.33 -3.33
CA MET A 133 18.53 -2.88 -3.87
C MET A 133 18.60 -1.36 -4.08
N PHE A 134 17.52 -0.73 -4.51
CA PHE A 134 17.50 0.65 -4.99
C PHE A 134 16.61 1.60 -4.17
N GLY A 135 16.03 1.16 -3.04
CA GLY A 135 15.16 2.00 -2.21
C GLY A 135 15.81 3.30 -1.73
N THR A 136 17.11 3.27 -1.45
CA THR A 136 17.88 4.50 -1.12
C THR A 136 17.96 5.45 -2.31
N SER A 137 18.29 4.93 -3.50
CA SER A 137 18.35 5.72 -4.74
C SER A 137 16.98 6.26 -5.12
N TRP A 138 15.92 5.47 -4.94
CA TRP A 138 14.54 5.92 -5.10
C TRP A 138 14.27 7.12 -4.19
N LEU A 139 14.55 7.03 -2.88
CA LEU A 139 14.28 8.14 -1.95
C LEU A 139 15.07 9.41 -2.29
N GLN A 140 16.30 9.26 -2.79
CA GLN A 140 17.11 10.39 -3.25
C GLN A 140 16.50 11.07 -4.48
N ALA A 141 15.98 10.28 -5.43
CA ALA A 141 15.24 10.79 -6.59
C ALA A 141 13.92 11.48 -6.20
N GLN A 142 13.27 11.05 -5.11
CA GLN A 142 12.04 11.66 -4.60
C GLN A 142 12.24 12.99 -3.85
N LYS A 143 13.43 13.62 -3.87
CA LYS A 143 13.60 14.95 -3.28
C LYS A 143 12.76 16.02 -3.97
N THR A 144 12.58 15.91 -5.28
CA THR A 144 11.79 16.83 -6.10
C THR A 144 10.37 16.35 -6.36
N ASP A 145 10.14 15.03 -6.26
CA ASP A 145 8.84 14.37 -6.46
C ASP A 145 8.13 14.09 -5.12
N ASP A 146 6.89 13.62 -5.17
CA ASP A 146 6.09 13.35 -3.96
C ASP A 146 6.33 11.94 -3.42
N ILE A 147 6.75 11.88 -2.14
CA ILE A 147 6.72 10.64 -1.36
C ILE A 147 5.26 10.37 -0.95
N PHE A 148 4.82 9.14 -1.15
CA PHE A 148 3.43 8.74 -0.93
C PHE A 148 2.99 8.92 0.54
N GLN A 149 1.79 9.47 0.72
CA GLN A 149 1.05 9.49 1.99
C GLN A 149 -0.17 8.56 1.96
N LEU A 150 -0.64 8.26 0.75
CA LEU A 150 -1.81 7.47 0.44
C LEU A 150 -1.51 6.65 -0.81
N ILE A 151 -2.06 5.43 -0.83
CA ILE A 151 -2.06 4.55 -1.98
C ILE A 151 -3.51 4.13 -2.19
N SER A 152 -4.11 4.53 -3.32
CA SER A 152 -5.46 4.11 -3.70
C SER A 152 -5.36 2.80 -4.48
N ILE A 153 -6.12 1.77 -4.12
CA ILE A 153 -6.09 0.42 -4.69
C ILE A 153 -7.50 0.08 -5.21
N PRO A 154 -7.74 -0.16 -6.52
CA PRO A 154 -9.00 -0.66 -7.04
C PRO A 154 -9.46 -1.89 -6.27
N PHE A 155 -10.71 -1.88 -5.83
CA PHE A 155 -11.26 -3.04 -5.14
C PHE A 155 -11.35 -4.26 -6.06
N SER A 156 -11.44 -4.05 -7.38
CA SER A 156 -11.37 -5.11 -8.39
C SER A 156 -10.11 -5.96 -8.27
N ASP A 157 -9.00 -5.40 -7.77
CA ASP A 157 -7.81 -6.19 -7.52
C ASP A 157 -8.06 -7.27 -6.47
N TYR A 158 -8.71 -6.91 -5.36
CA TYR A 158 -9.10 -7.87 -4.32
C TYR A 158 -10.15 -8.88 -4.82
N GLU A 159 -11.12 -8.43 -5.62
CA GLU A 159 -12.12 -9.30 -6.25
C GLU A 159 -11.45 -10.36 -7.15
N ASN A 160 -10.46 -9.94 -7.94
CA ASN A 160 -9.75 -10.82 -8.86
C ASN A 160 -8.86 -11.86 -8.13
N ILE A 161 -8.38 -11.59 -6.90
CA ILE A 161 -7.60 -12.56 -6.08
C ILE A 161 -8.45 -13.73 -5.57
N GLY A 162 -9.74 -13.49 -5.38
CA GLY A 162 -10.64 -14.48 -4.81
C GLY A 162 -10.19 -14.97 -3.43
N ILE A 163 -9.70 -14.06 -2.56
CA ILE A 163 -9.44 -14.38 -1.15
C ILE A 163 -10.78 -14.47 -0.42
N THR A 164 -11.03 -15.59 0.27
CA THR A 164 -12.28 -15.80 1.01
C THR A 164 -12.05 -16.29 2.44
N GLY A 165 -12.93 -15.91 3.36
CA GLY A 165 -12.90 -16.38 4.75
C GLY A 165 -11.55 -16.13 5.43
N GLY A 166 -10.97 -17.19 6.01
CA GLY A 166 -9.69 -17.14 6.73
C GLY A 166 -8.44 -17.06 5.84
N GLN A 167 -8.58 -16.97 4.52
CA GLN A 167 -7.46 -16.75 3.61
C GLN A 167 -6.95 -15.30 3.71
N ALA A 168 -5.72 -15.07 3.27
CA ALA A 168 -5.14 -13.74 3.19
C ALA A 168 -4.28 -13.57 1.94
N CYS A 169 -4.14 -12.33 1.49
CA CYS A 169 -3.11 -11.90 0.55
C CYS A 169 -2.10 -10.99 1.27
N THR A 170 -0.92 -10.85 0.69
CA THR A 170 0.18 -10.05 1.17
C THR A 170 0.51 -8.96 0.17
N SER A 171 0.66 -7.74 0.66
CA SER A 171 1.01 -6.55 -0.12
C SER A 171 2.39 -6.04 0.28
N PHE A 172 3.26 -5.77 -0.70
CA PHE A 172 4.65 -5.36 -0.46
C PHE A 172 5.13 -4.32 -1.48
N PHE A 173 6.19 -3.59 -1.14
CA PHE A 173 6.79 -2.61 -2.05
C PHE A 173 7.59 -3.28 -3.17
N GLY A 174 7.45 -2.74 -4.37
CA GLY A 174 8.25 -3.09 -5.54
C GLY A 174 8.70 -1.85 -6.31
N LEU A 175 9.74 -2.02 -7.13
CA LEU A 175 10.15 -1.03 -8.13
C LEU A 175 9.99 -1.64 -9.53
N THR A 176 9.23 -0.98 -10.39
CA THR A 176 9.06 -1.38 -11.80
C THR A 176 9.60 -0.29 -12.72
N ASP A 177 9.98 -0.70 -13.93
CA ASP A 177 10.52 0.21 -14.95
C ASP A 177 9.47 1.26 -15.33
N ASP A 178 9.87 2.53 -15.31
CA ASP A 178 9.05 3.62 -15.82
C ASP A 178 9.27 3.75 -17.34
N LEU A 179 8.46 3.01 -18.10
CA LEU A 179 8.55 3.01 -19.57
C LEU A 179 8.07 4.33 -20.19
N GLU A 180 7.31 5.14 -19.44
CA GLU A 180 6.70 6.38 -19.91
C GLU A 180 7.49 7.62 -19.47
N LYS A 181 7.93 7.69 -18.21
CA LYS A 181 8.94 8.68 -17.80
C LYS A 181 10.32 8.14 -18.11
N LYS A 182 10.89 8.61 -19.21
CA LYS A 182 12.33 8.53 -19.46
C LYS A 182 13.08 9.51 -18.55
N ASP A 183 12.90 9.40 -17.24
CA ASP A 183 13.72 10.14 -16.29
C ASP A 183 15.15 9.55 -16.37
N PRO A 184 16.15 10.33 -16.83
CA PRO A 184 17.51 9.83 -16.94
C PRO A 184 18.16 9.56 -15.57
N ASP A 185 17.64 10.13 -14.47
CA ASP A 185 18.27 10.10 -13.16
C ASP A 185 17.82 8.89 -12.31
N PHE A 186 16.56 8.45 -12.44
CA PHE A 186 16.08 7.21 -11.80
C PHE A 186 14.96 6.52 -12.61
N PRO A 187 15.22 5.35 -13.24
CA PRO A 187 14.33 4.77 -14.24
C PRO A 187 13.19 3.92 -13.65
N TYR A 188 12.95 3.98 -12.33
CA TYR A 188 11.95 3.14 -11.66
C TYR A 188 10.90 3.97 -10.94
N HIS A 189 9.67 3.47 -10.90
CA HIS A 189 8.63 3.95 -9.99
C HIS A 189 8.31 2.91 -8.92
N ILE A 190 7.93 3.37 -7.73
CA ILE A 190 7.53 2.51 -6.63
C ILE A 190 6.06 2.11 -6.73
N GLU A 191 5.74 0.85 -6.47
CA GLU A 191 4.40 0.31 -6.49
C GLU A 191 4.16 -0.56 -5.23
N ILE A 192 2.89 -0.84 -4.95
CA ILE A 192 2.52 -1.94 -4.05
C ILE A 192 2.06 -3.12 -4.89
N ILE A 193 2.63 -4.28 -4.61
CA ILE A 193 2.31 -5.54 -5.26
C ILE A 193 1.54 -6.40 -4.28
N THR A 194 0.37 -6.90 -4.68
CA THR A 194 -0.47 -7.79 -3.85
C THR A 194 -0.50 -9.19 -4.44
N VAL A 195 -0.21 -10.20 -3.61
CA VAL A 195 -0.22 -11.62 -4.00
C VAL A 195 -0.87 -12.49 -2.93
N LYS A 196 -1.46 -13.62 -3.33
CA LYS A 196 -2.16 -14.56 -2.44
C LYS A 196 -1.24 -15.34 -1.48
N SER A 197 0.03 -15.56 -1.82
CA SER A 197 1.00 -16.30 -0.99
C SER A 197 2.43 -15.92 -1.34
N LEU A 198 3.28 -15.69 -0.32
CA LEU A 198 4.72 -15.47 -0.44
C LEU A 198 5.58 -16.48 0.33
N ALA A 199 4.98 -17.49 0.99
CA ALA A 199 5.79 -18.45 1.74
C ALA A 199 6.82 -19.11 0.80
N ILE A 200 8.11 -18.90 1.10
CA ILE A 200 9.25 -19.33 0.28
C ILE A 200 9.20 -20.85 0.00
N ASN A 201 8.60 -21.62 0.91
CA ASN A 201 8.44 -23.08 0.81
C ASN A 201 7.10 -23.51 0.16
N HIS A 202 6.19 -22.58 -0.11
CA HIS A 202 4.88 -22.78 -0.74
C HIS A 202 4.65 -21.71 -1.81
N MET A 203 5.69 -21.37 -2.57
CA MET A 203 5.50 -20.62 -3.81
C MET A 203 4.64 -21.49 -4.71
N SER A 204 3.39 -21.10 -4.88
CA SER A 204 2.57 -21.61 -5.98
C SER A 204 3.39 -21.41 -7.26
N GLU A 205 3.39 -22.40 -8.14
CA GLU A 205 3.96 -22.28 -9.50
C GLU A 205 3.32 -21.10 -10.27
N THR A 206 2.23 -20.52 -9.75
CA THR A 206 1.57 -19.30 -10.21
C THR A 206 1.46 -18.28 -9.06
N ALA A 207 2.14 -17.13 -9.18
CA ALA A 207 1.71 -15.94 -8.47
C ALA A 207 0.76 -15.16 -9.37
N GLU A 208 -0.30 -14.66 -8.77
CA GLU A 208 -1.33 -13.90 -9.45
C GLU A 208 -1.19 -12.43 -9.08
N ASN A 209 -1.38 -11.57 -10.08
CA ASN A 209 -1.06 -10.15 -10.01
C ASN A 209 -2.31 -9.31 -9.98
N TYR A 210 -2.45 -8.59 -8.88
CA TYR A 210 -3.60 -7.74 -8.63
C TYR A 210 -3.13 -6.34 -8.24
N SER A 211 -2.08 -5.88 -8.92
CA SER A 211 -1.43 -4.63 -8.57
C SER A 211 -1.87 -3.57 -9.57
N THR A 212 -3.04 -3.00 -9.34
CA THR A 212 -3.44 -1.71 -9.88
C THR A 212 -3.80 -0.78 -8.70
N PRO A 213 -3.73 0.55 -8.86
CA PRO A 213 -3.15 1.27 -9.96
C PRO A 213 -1.62 1.20 -9.86
N ARG A 214 -0.99 1.40 -11.01
CA ARG A 214 0.43 1.76 -11.06
C ARG A 214 0.53 3.27 -10.81
N PRO A 215 1.66 3.75 -10.30
CA PRO A 215 1.92 5.18 -10.22
C PRO A 215 1.51 5.94 -11.50
N PRO A 216 1.04 7.19 -11.36
CA PRO A 216 1.19 8.01 -10.17
C PRO A 216 0.31 7.49 -9.01
N PHE A 217 0.78 7.67 -7.76
CA PHE A 217 -0.08 7.68 -6.57
C PHE A 217 -0.99 8.89 -6.66
N THR A 218 -1.72 8.97 -7.77
CA THR A 218 -2.57 10.05 -8.14
C THR A 218 -3.70 9.96 -7.13
N ILE A 219 -3.87 11.04 -6.40
CA ILE A 219 -5.16 11.59 -6.06
C ILE A 219 -5.95 11.58 -7.38
N ILE A 220 -6.56 10.45 -7.75
CA ILE A 220 -7.40 10.29 -8.95
C ILE A 220 -8.63 11.18 -8.78
N ASP A 221 -8.99 11.39 -7.52
CA ASP A 221 -10.17 12.10 -7.08
C ASP A 221 -9.83 13.49 -6.53
N THR A 222 -10.84 14.28 -6.25
CA THR A 222 -10.60 15.55 -5.56
C THR A 222 -10.13 15.29 -4.13
N LEU A 223 -9.39 16.19 -3.49
CA LEU A 223 -9.07 16.12 -2.04
C LEU A 223 -10.29 15.90 -1.13
N ASN A 224 -11.52 16.07 -1.65
CA ASN A 224 -12.76 15.79 -0.92
C ASN A 224 -13.05 14.29 -0.76
N ASP A 225 -12.43 13.42 -1.54
CA ASP A 225 -12.67 11.97 -1.47
C ASP A 225 -11.70 11.28 -0.48
N TYR A 226 -10.77 12.05 0.11
CA TYR A 226 -9.76 11.60 1.07
C TYR A 226 -9.93 12.31 2.43
N GLN A 227 -11.08 12.10 3.09
CA GLN A 227 -11.38 12.83 4.35
C GLN A 227 -10.38 12.50 5.44
N LEU A 228 -9.84 11.29 5.49
CA LEU A 228 -8.82 10.91 6.48
C LEU A 228 -7.54 11.76 6.31
N LEU A 229 -7.05 11.95 5.08
CA LEU A 229 -5.92 12.84 4.81
C LEU A 229 -6.27 14.30 5.12
N LYS A 230 -7.44 14.74 4.68
CA LYS A 230 -7.90 16.12 4.93
C LYS A 230 -7.94 16.41 6.42
N GLN A 231 -8.57 15.57 7.23
CA GLN A 231 -8.72 15.82 8.66
C GLN A 231 -7.41 15.66 9.44
N SER A 232 -6.55 14.71 9.06
CA SER A 232 -5.23 14.55 9.69
C SER A 232 -4.31 15.76 9.44
N THR A 233 -4.45 16.43 8.29
CA THR A 233 -3.67 17.60 7.88
C THR A 233 -4.33 18.95 8.17
N SER A 234 -5.63 18.98 8.51
CA SER A 234 -6.39 20.20 8.80
C SER A 234 -6.13 20.80 10.19
N VAL A 235 -5.24 20.21 10.99
CA VAL A 235 -4.81 20.84 12.25
C VAL A 235 -3.79 21.93 11.94
N PHE A 236 -4.25 23.17 12.10
CA PHE A 236 -3.57 24.44 11.82
C PHE A 236 -2.19 24.59 12.50
N VAL A 237 -1.32 25.29 11.76
CA VAL A 237 -0.36 26.35 12.16
C VAL A 237 -0.18 26.56 13.67
#